data_AF-A0A552AMJ8-F1
#
_entry.id   AF-A0A552AMJ8-F1
#
_cell.length_a   1.000
_cell.length_b   1.000
_cell.length_c   1.000
_cell.angle_alpha   90.00
_cell.angle_beta   90.00
_cell.angle_gamma   90.00
#
_symmetry.space_group_name_H-M   'P 1'
#
loop_
_entity.id
_entity.type
_entity.pdbx_description
1 polymer ?
#
loop_
_entity_poly.entity_id
_entity_poly.type
_entity_poly.pdbx_seq_one_letter_code
_entity_poly.pdbx_strand_id
1 'polypeptide(L)'
;YERAIQIPFYGIYEVNKAQIEMYQLVNGRYQKMTPNQRGHYPIVPLKVELGIWQGEYQNQSFPWLRWWDGEGNLLLTSQESTQQERQRAEQERQRADRLAEQLRALGIEPED
;
A
#
# COMPACT_ATOMS: atom_id res chain seq x y z
N TYR A 1 13.81 -18.57 18.87
CA TYR A 1 13.55 -17.64 17.76
C TYR A 1 12.31 -18.00 16.93
N GLU A 2 11.94 -19.29 16.80
CA GLU A 2 10.78 -19.78 16.00
C GLU A 2 9.36 -19.63 16.61
N ARG A 3 9.21 -19.09 17.83
CA ARG A 3 7.90 -19.02 18.53
C ARG A 3 7.41 -17.61 18.88
N ALA A 4 8.11 -16.56 18.44
CA ALA A 4 7.83 -15.19 18.91
C ALA A 4 7.23 -14.25 17.85
N ILE A 5 7.29 -14.58 16.56
CA ILE A 5 6.78 -13.71 15.49
C ILE A 5 5.77 -14.47 14.64
N GLN A 6 4.49 -14.31 14.98
CA GLN A 6 3.37 -14.79 14.16
C GLN A 6 3.15 -13.81 12.99
N ILE A 7 4.13 -13.74 12.08
CA ILE A 7 4.00 -12.85 10.92
C ILE A 7 2.87 -13.39 10.04
N PRO A 8 1.81 -12.62 9.78
CA PRO A 8 0.66 -13.11 9.04
C PRO A 8 1.00 -13.46 7.58
N PHE A 9 2.03 -12.83 7.01
CA PHE A 9 2.51 -13.05 5.65
C PHE A 9 4.04 -12.97 5.59
N TYR A 10 4.68 -13.91 4.89
CA TYR A 10 6.09 -13.76 4.51
C TYR A 10 6.30 -14.18 3.05
N GLY A 11 7.27 -13.55 2.39
CA GLY A 11 7.64 -13.82 1.01
C GLY A 11 9.12 -14.12 0.89
N ILE A 12 9.47 -15.10 0.06
CA ILE A 12 10.83 -15.38 -0.37
C ILE A 12 10.97 -14.82 -1.78
N TYR A 13 12.00 -14.01 -2.01
CA TYR A 13 12.25 -13.41 -3.30
C TYR A 13 13.58 -13.88 -3.89
N GLU A 14 13.53 -14.39 -5.11
CA GLU A 14 14.70 -14.81 -5.88
C GLU A 14 14.92 -13.86 -7.06
N VAL A 15 15.92 -12.97 -6.90
CA VAL A 15 16.25 -11.92 -7.88
C VAL A 15 16.60 -12.49 -9.26
N ASN A 16 17.40 -13.56 -9.30
CA ASN A 16 17.87 -14.15 -10.56
C ASN A 16 16.76 -14.76 -11.42
N LYS A 17 15.69 -15.24 -10.77
CA LYS A 17 14.54 -15.84 -11.45
C LYS A 17 13.37 -14.86 -11.61
N ALA A 18 13.48 -13.67 -11.04
CA ALA A 18 12.36 -12.75 -10.87
C ALA A 18 11.13 -13.52 -10.34
N GLN A 19 11.29 -14.23 -9.23
CA GLN A 19 10.24 -15.06 -8.66
C GLN A 19 10.02 -14.74 -7.19
N ILE A 20 8.75 -14.61 -6.81
CA ILE A 20 8.32 -14.50 -5.41
C ILE A 20 7.59 -15.79 -5.04
N GLU A 21 7.90 -16.34 -3.88
CA GLU A 21 7.06 -17.32 -3.20
C GLU A 21 6.47 -16.70 -1.93
N MET A 22 5.15 -16.56 -1.88
CA MET A 22 4.49 -15.97 -0.72
C MET A 22 3.72 -17.01 0.08
N TYR A 23 3.73 -16.83 1.41
CA TYR A 23 3.08 -17.70 2.37
C TYR A 23 2.27 -16.87 3.34
N GLN A 24 1.08 -17.36 3.69
CA GLN A 24 0.19 -16.75 4.68
C GLN A 24 -0.02 -17.70 5.86
N LEU A 25 -0.08 -17.15 7.06
CA LEU A 25 -0.38 -17.92 8.27
C LEU A 25 -1.89 -18.10 8.40
N VAL A 26 -2.37 -19.32 8.16
CA VAL A 26 -3.80 -19.68 8.27
C VAL A 26 -3.92 -20.86 9.24
N ASN A 27 -4.70 -20.69 10.30
CA ASN A 27 -4.89 -21.69 11.36
C ASN A 27 -3.57 -22.21 11.96
N GLY A 28 -2.60 -21.31 12.16
CA GLY A 28 -1.28 -21.65 12.71
C GLY A 28 -0.35 -22.40 11.77
N ARG A 29 -0.69 -22.52 10.48
CA ARG A 29 0.16 -23.13 9.45
C ARG A 29 0.38 -22.18 8.29
N TYR A 30 1.60 -22.14 7.78
CA TYR A 30 1.92 -21.37 6.59
C TYR A 30 1.43 -22.10 5.33
N GLN A 31 0.59 -21.42 4.55
CA GLN A 31 0.06 -21.93 3.29
C GLN A 31 0.60 -21.08 2.15
N LYS A 32 1.10 -21.75 1.10
CA LYS A 32 1.59 -21.09 -0.11
C LYS A 32 0.43 -20.36 -0.79
N MET A 33 0.66 -19.09 -1.11
CA MET A 33 -0.29 -18.25 -1.81
C MET A 33 -0.14 -18.43 -3.32
N THR A 34 -1.22 -18.17 -4.05
CA THR A 34 -1.19 -18.07 -5.51
C THR A 34 -1.25 -16.60 -5.92
N PRO A 35 -0.48 -16.18 -6.93
CA PRO A 35 -0.60 -14.84 -7.47
C PRO A 35 -1.95 -14.66 -8.19
N ASN A 36 -2.37 -13.41 -8.33
CA ASN A 36 -3.52 -12.99 -9.13
C ASN A 36 -3.17 -12.99 -10.64
N GLN A 37 -4.12 -12.56 -11.47
CA GLN A 37 -3.94 -12.49 -12.93
C GLN A 37 -2.79 -11.57 -13.38
N ARG A 38 -2.38 -10.61 -12.54
CA ARG A 38 -1.25 -9.70 -12.80
C ARG A 38 0.09 -10.27 -12.35
N GLY A 39 0.11 -11.46 -11.74
CA GLY A 39 1.32 -12.02 -11.14
C GLY A 39 1.66 -11.44 -9.77
N HIS A 40 0.72 -10.75 -9.12
CA HIS A 40 0.91 -10.17 -7.78
C HIS A 40 0.24 -11.01 -6.70
N TYR A 41 0.76 -10.96 -5.49
CA TYR A 41 0.25 -11.68 -4.34
C TYR A 41 -0.61 -10.75 -3.46
N PRO A 42 -1.94 -10.91 -3.43
CA PRO A 42 -2.82 -9.99 -2.71
C PRO A 42 -2.76 -10.23 -1.19
N ILE A 43 -2.53 -9.16 -0.43
CA ILE A 43 -2.64 -9.10 1.03
C ILE A 43 -3.97 -8.42 1.35
N VAL A 44 -5.04 -9.20 1.29
CA VAL A 44 -6.43 -8.73 1.41
C VAL A 44 -6.68 -7.82 2.63
N PRO A 45 -6.18 -8.14 3.85
CA PRO A 45 -6.40 -7.27 5.01
C PRO A 45 -5.83 -5.86 4.87
N LEU A 46 -4.78 -5.70 4.06
CA LEU A 46 -4.10 -4.42 3.83
C LEU A 46 -4.55 -3.74 2.53
N LYS A 47 -5.36 -4.41 1.70
CA LYS A 47 -5.77 -3.94 0.35
C LYS A 47 -4.57 -3.60 -0.56
N VAL A 48 -3.44 -4.28 -0.34
CA VAL A 48 -2.24 -4.15 -1.16
C VAL A 48 -1.91 -5.49 -1.81
N GLU A 49 -1.09 -5.45 -2.86
CA GLU A 49 -0.54 -6.62 -3.53
C GLU A 49 0.99 -6.52 -3.59
N LEU A 50 1.68 -7.63 -3.38
CA LEU A 50 3.12 -7.71 -3.56
C LEU A 50 3.43 -8.27 -4.94
N GLY A 51 4.19 -7.53 -5.75
CA GLY A 51 4.53 -7.90 -7.11
C GLY A 51 5.97 -7.59 -7.46
N ILE A 52 6.39 -8.04 -8.65
CA ILE A 52 7.67 -7.68 -9.23
C ILE A 52 7.44 -6.57 -10.23
N TRP A 53 8.20 -5.49 -10.08
CA TRP A 53 8.28 -4.41 -11.04
C TRP A 53 9.62 -4.50 -11.76
N GLN A 54 9.59 -4.57 -13.08
CA GLN A 54 10.79 -4.51 -13.91
C GLN A 54 11.07 -3.06 -14.28
N GLY A 55 12.18 -2.52 -13.80
CA GLY A 55 12.55 -1.15 -14.12
C GLY A 55 13.88 -0.75 -13.52
N GLU A 56 14.29 0.47 -13.87
CA GLU A 56 15.53 1.07 -13.39
C GLU A 56 15.27 1.80 -12.08
N TYR A 57 16.01 1.43 -11.04
CA TYR A 57 15.99 2.12 -9.75
C TYR A 57 17.43 2.32 -9.29
N GLN A 58 17.80 3.55 -8.94
CA GLN A 58 19.17 3.94 -8.56
C GLN A 58 20.24 3.50 -9.59
N ASN A 59 19.98 3.74 -10.88
CA ASN A 59 20.84 3.33 -12.01
C ASN A 59 21.08 1.81 -12.12
N GLN A 60 20.25 1.00 -11.47
CA GLN A 60 20.30 -0.45 -11.54
C GLN A 60 18.98 -0.98 -12.12
N SER A 61 19.10 -1.70 -13.24
CA SER A 61 17.97 -2.37 -13.87
C SER A 61 17.87 -3.79 -13.32
N PHE A 62 16.89 -4.02 -12.46
CA PHE A 62 16.62 -5.32 -11.85
C PHE A 62 15.12 -5.54 -11.73
N PRO A 63 14.68 -6.80 -11.57
CA PRO A 63 13.36 -7.08 -11.04
C PRO A 63 13.32 -6.61 -9.58
N TRP A 64 12.54 -5.59 -9.29
CA TRP A 64 12.39 -5.05 -7.95
C TRP A 64 11.10 -5.54 -7.32
N LEU A 65 11.15 -5.91 -6.05
CA LEU A 65 9.94 -6.09 -5.26
C LEU A 65 9.24 -4.75 -5.06
N ARG A 66 7.95 -4.69 -5.38
CA ARG A 66 7.12 -3.50 -5.21
C ARG A 66 5.74 -3.82 -4.66
N TRP A 67 5.21 -2.84 -3.95
CA TRP A 67 3.84 -2.82 -3.48
C TRP A 67 2.94 -2.18 -4.52
N TRP A 68 1.77 -2.79 -4.71
CA TRP A 68 0.71 -2.33 -5.59
C TRP A 68 -0.57 -2.19 -4.77
N ASP A 69 -1.49 -1.34 -5.21
CA ASP A 69 -2.85 -1.34 -4.65
C ASP A 69 -3.71 -2.47 -5.28
N GLY A 70 -4.92 -2.66 -4.78
CA GLY A 70 -5.85 -3.67 -5.30
C GLY A 70 -6.31 -3.43 -6.75
N GLU A 71 -6.15 -2.20 -7.26
CA GLU A 71 -6.48 -1.84 -8.64
C GLU A 71 -5.33 -2.12 -9.61
N GLY A 72 -4.12 -2.37 -9.09
CA GLY A 72 -2.92 -2.61 -9.87
C GLY A 72 -2.13 -1.34 -10.18
N ASN A 73 -2.27 -0.28 -9.38
CA ASN A 73 -1.39 0.88 -9.41
C ASN A 73 -0.22 0.69 -8.45
N LEU A 74 0.97 1.14 -8.84
CA LEU A 74 2.17 1.05 -8.00
C LEU A 74 2.01 1.98 -6.80
N LEU A 75 2.16 1.45 -5.59
CA LEU A 75 2.18 2.29 -4.39
C LEU A 75 3.49 3.08 -4.39
N LEU A 76 3.34 4.39 -4.55
CA LEU A 76 4.45 5.33 -4.56
C LEU A 76 5.24 5.21 -3.25
N THR A 77 6.57 5.33 -3.35
CA THR A 77 7.44 5.20 -2.17
C THR A 77 7.13 6.28 -1.14
N SER A 78 7.51 6.07 0.13
CA SER A 78 7.26 7.01 1.25
C SER A 78 7.66 8.48 0.97
N GLN A 79 8.58 8.72 0.02
CA GLN A 79 8.93 10.08 -0.40
C GLN A 79 7.83 10.77 -1.22
N GLU A 80 7.09 10.04 -2.05
CA GLU A 80 6.02 10.59 -2.88
C GLU A 80 4.67 10.62 -2.15
N SER A 81 4.42 9.68 -1.21
CA SER A 81 3.21 9.66 -0.39
C SER A 81 3.11 10.87 0.53
N THR A 82 4.23 11.38 1.05
CA THR A 82 4.24 12.55 1.94
C THR A 82 3.71 13.81 1.24
N GLN A 83 3.92 13.92 -0.07
CA GLN A 83 3.48 15.10 -0.82
C GLN A 83 2.01 14.98 -1.22
N GLN A 84 1.55 13.78 -1.57
CA GLN A 84 0.16 13.55 -1.97
C GLN A 84 -0.80 13.52 -0.77
N GLU A 85 -0.38 12.97 0.37
CA GLU A 85 -1.17 12.93 1.60
C GLU A 85 -1.29 14.32 2.24
N ARG A 86 -0.21 15.13 2.20
CA ARG A 86 -0.29 16.57 2.56
C ARG A 86 -1.25 17.34 1.65
N GLN A 87 -1.18 17.12 0.33
CA GLN A 87 -2.09 17.79 -0.59
C GLN A 87 -3.56 17.40 -0.36
N ARG A 88 -3.85 16.13 -0.06
CA ARG A 88 -5.22 15.69 0.26
C ARG A 88 -5.72 16.26 1.59
N ALA A 89 -4.90 16.22 2.64
CA ALA A 89 -5.23 16.83 3.93
C ALA A 89 -5.46 18.34 3.82
N GLU A 90 -4.66 19.03 3.00
CA GLU A 90 -4.81 20.47 2.77
C GLU A 90 -6.07 20.78 1.93
N GLN A 91 -6.41 19.96 0.94
CA GLN A 91 -7.65 20.11 0.18
C GLN A 91 -8.90 19.86 1.04
N GLU A 92 -8.90 18.84 1.88
CA GLU A 92 -10.01 18.58 2.80
C GLU A 92 -10.15 19.71 3.83
N ARG A 93 -9.04 20.20 4.37
CA ARG A 93 -9.06 21.34 5.29
C ARG A 93 -9.60 22.61 4.63
N GLN A 94 -9.16 22.93 3.41
CA GLN A 94 -9.69 24.08 2.67
C GLN A 94 -11.18 23.94 2.33
N ARG A 95 -11.68 22.72 2.10
CA ARG A 95 -13.11 22.48 1.87
C ARG A 95 -13.91 22.63 3.16
N ALA A 96 -13.39 22.12 4.27
CA ALA A 96 -14.00 22.28 5.58
C ALA A 96 -14.04 23.76 6.01
N ASP A 97 -12.96 24.51 5.81
CA ASP A 97 -12.88 25.93 6.14
C ASP A 97 -13.86 26.77 5.29
N ARG A 98 -13.94 26.54 3.97
CA ARG A 98 -14.93 27.23 3.11
C ARG A 98 -16.36 26.90 3.49
N LEU A 99 -16.63 25.64 3.86
CA LEU A 99 -17.96 25.22 4.28
C LEU A 99 -18.33 25.86 5.61
N ALA A 100 -17.39 25.93 6.56
CA ALA A 100 -17.57 26.61 7.84
C ALA A 100 -17.77 28.13 7.66
N GLU A 101 -17.04 28.76 6.76
CA GLU A 101 -17.24 30.18 6.42
C GLU A 101 -18.61 30.42 5.77
N GLN A 102 -19.05 29.55 4.86
CA GLN A 102 -20.39 29.63 4.25
C GLN A 102 -21.51 29.43 5.29
N LEU A 103 -21.35 28.49 6.22
CA LEU A 103 -22.30 28.25 7.31
C LEU A 103 -22.39 29.45 8.28
N ARG A 104 -21.24 30.05 8.62
CA ARG A 104 -21.17 31.29 9.41
C ARG A 104 -21.79 32.48 8.69
N ALA A 105 -21.57 32.62 7.39
CA ALA A 105 -22.19 33.64 6.55
C ALA A 105 -23.72 33.47 6.43
N LEU A 106 -24.21 32.24 6.62
CA LEU A 106 -25.63 31.91 6.69
C LEU A 106 -26.22 31.97 8.12
N GLY A 107 -25.43 32.38 9.12
CA GLY A 107 -25.88 32.57 10.50
C GLY A 107 -26.02 31.28 11.31
N ILE A 108 -25.42 30.18 10.86
CA ILE A 108 -25.41 28.89 11.56
C ILE A 108 -24.06 28.77 12.27
N GLU A 109 -24.04 28.76 13.60
CA GLU A 109 -22.85 28.46 14.38
C GLU A 109 -22.57 26.95 14.32
N PRO A 110 -21.42 26.49 13.79
CA PRO A 110 -21.05 25.08 13.85
C PRO A 110 -20.65 24.73 15.29
N GLU A 111 -21.31 23.73 15.90
CA GLU A 111 -20.93 23.18 17.22
C GLU A 111 -19.57 22.46 17.15
N ASP A 112 -18.77 22.63 18.23
CA ASP A 112 -17.44 22.06 18.48
C ASP A 112 -17.39 20.51 18.52
#